data_AF-A0A848LSY5-F1
#
_entry.id   AF-A0A848LSY5-F1
#
_cell.length_a   1.000
_cell.length_b   1.000
_cell.length_c   1.000
_cell.angle_alpha   90.00
_cell.angle_beta   90.00
_cell.angle_gamma   90.00
#
_symmetry.space_group_name_H-M   'P 1'
#
loop_
_entity.id
_entity.type
_entity.pdbx_description
1 polymer ?
#
loop_
_entity_poly.entity_id
_entity_poly.type
_entity_poly.pdbx_seq_one_letter_code
_entity_poly.pdbx_strand_id
1 'polypeptide(L)'
;MGASGLDHVGEFSYHCQLQRTGASLVKRYFGVIVLIAGVLLAAVMSYRTASGKAREAQREADAQRIQAEYLERVGWMRANPDEATYREELKPFLKTYFEQVDTHLKQFGGNTKFDGYLEELEKRAEGGKDDRAADRKAFYEYTRKVFDSLREGRYRPVWTATDKGMRLDVLSSDVVMVMGKPQVRLQLVLWGAQRMLKDEGKVKKMMTSASFNTVWKLTDAKGKLLGEMRGGDPSMKVDFPERYVAQFPPQMVLGHYDLDLMPIEVAKMEMTINVSSRAASGGDANVNYVWKLDVPSEWKLGAGETWEGATQEERPEEEIDPSKASAKTE
;
A
#
# COMPACT_ATOMS: atom_id res chain seq x y z
N MET A 1 110.14 36.19 28.94
CA MET A 1 109.88 36.33 30.39
C MET A 1 108.60 35.53 30.65
N GLY A 2 108.70 34.25 31.00
CA GLY A 2 108.62 33.73 32.38
C GLY A 2 107.13 33.57 32.77
N ALA A 3 106.58 32.48 33.28
CA ALA A 3 107.07 31.23 33.87
C ALA A 3 105.84 30.26 33.91
N SER A 4 105.92 28.99 33.50
CA SER A 4 106.16 27.76 34.30
C SER A 4 104.99 27.19 35.13
N GLY A 5 104.75 25.87 35.00
CA GLY A 5 104.05 24.95 35.95
C GLY A 5 102.85 24.23 35.31
N LEU A 6 102.88 22.95 34.88
CA LEU A 6 103.00 21.65 35.61
C LEU A 6 102.05 21.58 36.82
N ASP A 7 101.21 20.59 37.09
CA ASP A 7 100.90 19.24 36.59
C ASP A 7 99.47 18.89 37.08
N HIS A 8 98.73 18.01 36.42
CA HIS A 8 98.05 16.88 37.09
C HIS A 8 97.39 15.92 36.10
N VAL A 9 97.80 14.66 36.24
CA VAL A 9 97.29 13.44 35.58
C VAL A 9 96.18 12.85 36.45
N GLY A 10 95.12 12.32 35.81
CA GLY A 10 94.04 11.52 36.42
C GLY A 10 92.67 12.06 36.01
N GLU A 11 91.71 11.32 35.48
CA GLU A 11 91.48 9.87 35.40
C GLU A 11 90.69 9.57 34.12
N PHE A 12 91.00 8.44 33.50
CA PHE A 12 90.13 7.78 32.53
C PHE A 12 88.84 7.33 33.25
N SER A 13 87.74 8.07 33.06
CA SER A 13 86.41 7.53 33.35
C SER A 13 85.75 7.10 32.03
N TYR A 14 85.82 5.80 31.75
CA TYR A 14 84.96 5.14 30.79
C TYR A 14 83.53 5.12 31.33
N HIS A 15 82.81 6.23 31.20
CA HIS A 15 81.36 6.19 31.32
C HIS A 15 80.79 5.49 30.09
N CYS A 16 80.65 4.18 30.26
CA CYS A 16 79.79 3.29 29.53
C CYS A 16 78.42 3.96 29.26
N GLN A 17 78.25 4.56 28.07
CA GLN A 17 76.92 4.91 27.54
C GLN A 17 76.22 3.64 27.08
N LEU A 18 75.83 2.81 28.05
CA LEU A 18 74.88 1.74 27.84
C LEU A 18 73.49 2.31 28.19
N GLN A 19 72.56 2.20 27.24
CA GLN A 19 71.13 2.59 27.28
C GLN A 19 70.76 3.97 26.73
N ARG A 20 70.63 4.07 25.39
CA ARG A 20 69.52 4.83 24.78
C ARG A 20 69.20 4.49 23.31
N THR A 21 69.32 3.23 22.91
CA THR A 21 68.88 2.77 21.57
C THR A 21 67.53 2.05 21.55
N GLY A 22 66.87 1.86 22.70
CA GLY A 22 65.54 1.21 22.75
C GLY A 22 64.35 2.15 22.51
N ALA A 23 64.45 3.43 22.89
CA ALA A 23 63.29 4.33 22.94
C ALA A 23 62.96 5.04 21.61
N SER A 24 63.90 5.14 20.65
CA SER A 24 63.69 5.83 19.37
C SER A 24 63.19 4.91 18.25
N LEU A 25 63.59 3.63 18.27
CA LEU A 25 63.10 2.60 17.33
C LEU A 25 61.61 2.29 17.57
N VAL A 26 61.21 2.09 18.83
CA VAL A 26 59.80 1.83 19.18
C VAL A 26 58.90 3.00 18.79
N LYS A 27 59.33 4.26 18.97
CA LYS A 27 58.55 5.44 18.54
C LYS A 27 58.42 5.56 17.02
N ARG A 28 59.47 5.20 16.25
CA ARG A 28 59.44 5.20 14.77
C ARG A 28 58.54 4.09 14.21
N TYR A 29 58.62 2.87 14.75
CA TYR A 29 57.75 1.78 14.31
C TYR A 29 56.31 1.94 14.79
N PHE A 30 56.08 2.48 15.98
CA PHE A 30 54.72 2.74 16.48
C PHE A 30 53.98 3.74 15.59
N GLY A 31 54.62 4.83 15.14
CA GLY A 31 54.01 5.77 14.20
C GLY A 31 53.65 5.14 12.86
N VAL A 32 54.51 4.27 12.32
CA VAL A 32 54.25 3.53 11.07
C VAL A 32 53.15 2.50 11.24
N ILE A 33 53.12 1.76 12.36
CA ILE A 33 52.07 0.77 12.68
C ILE A 33 50.71 1.46 12.83
N VAL A 34 50.63 2.60 13.54
CA VAL A 34 49.39 3.38 13.68
C VAL A 34 48.90 3.89 12.33
N LEU A 35 49.80 4.33 11.46
CA LEU A 35 49.45 4.81 10.12
C LEU A 35 48.94 3.67 9.22
N ILE A 36 49.60 2.51 9.22
CA ILE A 36 49.15 1.31 8.50
C ILE A 36 47.79 0.83 9.05
N ALA A 37 47.64 0.76 10.36
CA ALA A 37 46.36 0.41 10.99
C ALA A 37 45.25 1.40 10.62
N GLY A 38 45.55 2.70 10.59
CA GLY A 38 44.61 3.74 10.15
C GLY A 38 44.20 3.59 8.69
N VAL A 39 45.14 3.32 7.79
CA VAL A 39 44.85 3.10 6.36
C VAL A 39 44.05 1.82 6.14
N LEU A 40 44.40 0.73 6.83
CA LEU A 40 43.64 -0.53 6.77
C LEU A 40 42.22 -0.36 7.31
N LEU A 41 42.04 0.34 8.43
CA LEU A 41 40.72 0.67 8.98
C LEU A 41 39.92 1.54 8.01
N ALA A 42 40.54 2.57 7.42
CA ALA A 42 39.89 3.44 6.43
C ALA A 42 39.48 2.66 5.17
N ALA A 43 40.33 1.75 4.68
CA ALA A 43 40.04 0.88 3.55
C ALA A 43 38.89 -0.09 3.85
N VAL A 44 38.89 -0.74 5.02
CA VAL A 44 37.82 -1.65 5.45
C VAL A 44 36.50 -0.91 5.64
N MET A 45 36.51 0.28 6.25
CA MET A 45 35.30 1.11 6.40
C MET A 45 34.79 1.58 5.03
N SER A 46 35.67 2.07 4.15
CA SER A 46 35.30 2.49 2.80
C SER A 46 34.71 1.34 1.98
N TYR A 47 35.33 0.15 2.05
CA TYR A 47 34.81 -1.06 1.41
C TYR A 47 33.45 -1.48 1.97
N ARG A 48 33.25 -1.44 3.29
CA ARG A 48 31.97 -1.76 3.92
C ARG A 48 30.87 -0.78 3.52
N THR A 49 31.17 0.53 3.49
CA THR A 49 30.21 1.55 3.06
C THR A 49 29.89 1.43 1.57
N ALA A 50 30.90 1.22 0.72
CA ALA A 50 30.69 1.03 -0.72
C ALA A 50 29.90 -0.26 -1.01
N SER A 51 30.24 -1.36 -0.35
CA SER A 51 29.53 -2.64 -0.48
C SER A 51 28.09 -2.55 0.05
N GLY A 52 27.88 -1.81 1.14
CA GLY A 52 26.55 -1.52 1.67
C GLY A 52 25.68 -0.76 0.67
N LYS A 53 26.20 0.35 0.13
CA LYS A 53 25.52 1.14 -0.92
C LYS A 53 25.23 0.32 -2.17
N ALA A 54 26.18 -0.50 -2.60
CA ALA A 54 25.99 -1.37 -3.77
C ALA A 54 24.89 -2.41 -3.51
N ARG A 55 24.84 -3.00 -2.31
CA ARG A 55 23.80 -3.97 -1.93
C ARG A 55 22.43 -3.31 -1.80
N GLU A 56 22.35 -2.09 -1.27
CA GLU A 56 21.12 -1.31 -1.22
C GLU A 56 20.61 -0.96 -2.61
N ALA A 57 21.48 -0.51 -3.52
CA ALA A 57 21.13 -0.24 -4.90
C ALA A 57 20.64 -1.49 -5.64
N GLN A 58 21.29 -2.65 -5.41
CA GLN A 58 20.83 -3.93 -5.95
C GLN A 58 19.45 -4.33 -5.41
N ARG A 59 19.20 -4.12 -4.10
CA ARG A 59 17.89 -4.36 -3.49
C ARG A 59 16.82 -3.50 -4.16
N GLU A 60 17.06 -2.20 -4.30
CA GLU A 60 16.08 -1.29 -4.91
C GLU A 60 15.82 -1.63 -6.39
N ALA A 61 16.87 -1.93 -7.15
CA ALA A 61 16.74 -2.33 -8.55
C ALA A 61 15.94 -3.63 -8.71
N ASP A 62 16.18 -4.63 -7.85
CA ASP A 62 15.43 -5.89 -7.91
C ASP A 62 13.96 -5.72 -7.50
N ALA A 63 13.68 -4.89 -6.48
CA ALA A 63 12.29 -4.55 -6.12
C ALA A 63 11.56 -3.84 -7.27
N GLN A 64 12.22 -2.91 -7.96
CA GLN A 64 11.67 -2.23 -9.14
C GLN A 64 11.43 -3.20 -10.30
N ARG A 65 12.33 -4.14 -10.54
CA ARG A 65 12.16 -5.20 -11.55
C ARG A 65 10.89 -6.02 -11.28
N ILE A 66 10.68 -6.47 -10.04
CA ILE A 66 9.49 -7.25 -9.66
C ILE A 66 8.21 -6.45 -9.92
N GLN A 67 8.20 -5.17 -9.56
CA GLN A 67 7.05 -4.30 -9.83
C GLN A 67 6.82 -4.09 -11.33
N ALA A 68 7.87 -3.89 -12.11
CA ALA A 68 7.77 -3.73 -13.56
C ALA A 68 7.22 -4.99 -14.24
N GLU A 69 7.76 -6.17 -13.92
CA GLU A 69 7.28 -7.45 -14.45
C GLU A 69 5.81 -7.72 -14.09
N TYR A 70 5.40 -7.38 -12.87
CA TYR A 70 3.99 -7.42 -12.49
C TYR A 70 3.13 -6.50 -13.34
N LEU A 71 3.55 -5.23 -13.50
CA LEU A 71 2.78 -4.21 -14.24
C LEU A 71 2.62 -4.54 -15.72
N GLU A 72 3.62 -5.19 -16.33
CA GLU A 72 3.55 -5.69 -17.71
C GLU A 72 2.49 -6.79 -17.85
N ARG A 73 2.41 -7.72 -16.90
CA ARG A 73 1.51 -8.88 -16.96
C ARG A 73 0.09 -8.57 -16.50
N VAL A 74 -0.06 -7.70 -15.50
CA VAL A 74 -1.37 -7.37 -14.91
C VAL A 74 -2.30 -6.66 -15.90
N GLY A 75 -1.75 -6.05 -16.96
CA GLY A 75 -2.55 -5.43 -18.02
C GLY A 75 -3.52 -6.42 -18.68
N TRP A 76 -3.04 -7.62 -19.00
CA TRP A 76 -3.86 -8.70 -19.57
C TRP A 76 -4.91 -9.19 -18.57
N MET A 77 -4.53 -9.42 -17.31
CA MET A 77 -5.45 -9.86 -16.25
C MET A 77 -6.60 -8.87 -16.04
N ARG A 78 -6.31 -7.56 -16.02
CA ARG A 78 -7.33 -6.53 -15.85
C ARG A 78 -8.30 -6.52 -17.01
N ALA A 79 -7.80 -6.51 -18.23
CA ALA A 79 -8.61 -6.34 -19.43
C ALA A 79 -9.40 -7.59 -19.87
N ASN A 80 -9.24 -8.75 -19.21
CA ASN A 80 -9.88 -9.99 -19.63
C ASN A 80 -11.42 -9.99 -19.42
N PRO A 81 -12.27 -9.86 -20.44
CA PRO A 81 -13.72 -9.77 -20.23
C PRO A 81 -14.34 -11.08 -19.72
N ASP A 82 -13.67 -12.23 -19.88
CA ASP A 82 -14.16 -13.51 -19.39
C ASP A 82 -13.84 -13.68 -17.89
N GLU A 83 -14.89 -13.57 -17.07
CA GLU A 83 -14.78 -13.71 -15.62
C GLU A 83 -14.30 -15.09 -15.18
N ALA A 84 -14.65 -16.16 -15.88
CA ALA A 84 -14.29 -17.52 -15.49
C ALA A 84 -12.79 -17.73 -15.66
N THR A 85 -12.28 -17.43 -16.86
CA THR A 85 -10.85 -17.45 -17.15
C THR A 85 -10.07 -16.51 -16.22
N TYR A 86 -10.58 -15.30 -15.97
CA TYR A 86 -9.94 -14.39 -15.01
C TYR A 86 -9.79 -15.01 -13.61
N ARG A 87 -10.84 -15.65 -13.08
CA ARG A 87 -10.81 -16.30 -11.76
C ARG A 87 -9.85 -17.49 -11.71
N GLU A 88 -9.73 -18.25 -12.79
CA GLU A 88 -8.80 -19.38 -12.88
C GLU A 88 -7.33 -18.92 -12.92
N GLU A 89 -7.05 -17.85 -13.66
CA GLU A 89 -5.70 -17.30 -13.85
C GLU A 89 -5.22 -16.43 -12.67
N LEU A 90 -6.13 -15.92 -11.84
CA LEU A 90 -5.80 -15.06 -10.70
C LEU A 90 -4.80 -15.69 -9.73
N LYS A 91 -5.05 -16.93 -9.32
CA LYS A 91 -4.22 -17.64 -8.34
C LYS A 91 -2.80 -17.90 -8.87
N PRO A 92 -2.59 -18.50 -10.06
CA PRO A 92 -1.24 -18.70 -10.59
C PRO A 92 -0.53 -17.37 -10.84
N PHE A 93 -1.22 -16.35 -11.35
CA PHE A 93 -0.66 -15.01 -11.56
C PHE A 93 -0.09 -14.41 -10.26
N LEU A 94 -0.89 -14.36 -9.19
CA LEU A 94 -0.46 -13.82 -7.90
C LEU A 94 0.63 -14.67 -7.25
N LYS A 95 0.53 -16.00 -7.37
CA LYS A 95 1.55 -16.92 -6.86
C LYS A 95 2.94 -16.59 -7.43
N THR A 96 3.05 -16.40 -8.75
CA THR A 96 4.32 -16.05 -9.39
C THR A 96 4.87 -14.72 -8.86
N TYR A 97 4.02 -13.71 -8.66
CA TYR A 97 4.45 -12.44 -8.07
C TYR A 97 5.01 -12.63 -6.65
N PHE A 98 4.31 -13.36 -5.78
CA PHE A 98 4.75 -13.55 -4.40
C PHE A 98 5.97 -14.47 -4.26
N GLU A 99 6.20 -15.41 -5.18
CA GLU A 99 7.45 -16.18 -5.25
C GLU A 99 8.67 -15.29 -5.53
N GLN A 100 8.51 -14.28 -6.41
CA GLN A 100 9.56 -13.29 -6.66
C GLN A 100 9.81 -12.41 -5.43
N VAL A 101 8.74 -11.96 -4.78
CA VAL A 101 8.82 -11.20 -3.52
C VAL A 101 9.56 -11.98 -2.44
N ASP A 102 9.22 -13.26 -2.24
CA ASP A 102 9.87 -14.10 -1.23
C ASP A 102 11.35 -14.32 -1.52
N THR A 103 11.68 -14.51 -2.80
CA THR A 103 13.08 -14.62 -3.27
C THR A 103 13.85 -13.33 -2.95
N HIS A 104 13.27 -12.18 -3.27
CA HIS A 104 13.83 -10.86 -2.96
C HIS A 104 14.09 -10.68 -1.46
N LEU A 105 13.07 -10.92 -0.62
CA LEU A 105 13.19 -10.77 0.83
C LEU A 105 14.25 -11.70 1.40
N LYS A 106 14.32 -12.96 0.94
CA LYS A 106 15.34 -13.92 1.36
C LYS A 106 16.76 -13.47 0.97
N GLN A 107 16.94 -12.95 -0.24
CA GLN A 107 18.25 -12.50 -0.76
C GLN A 107 18.77 -11.25 -0.03
N PHE A 108 17.88 -10.30 0.28
CA PHE A 108 18.26 -9.02 0.86
C PHE A 108 17.99 -8.89 2.36
N GLY A 109 17.55 -9.97 3.03
CA GLY A 109 17.26 -9.97 4.47
C GLY A 109 16.08 -9.08 4.85
N GLY A 110 15.05 -9.04 4.00
CA GLY A 110 13.85 -8.25 4.21
C GLY A 110 12.89 -8.88 5.23
N ASN A 111 11.90 -8.10 5.66
CA ASN A 111 10.89 -8.54 6.61
C ASN A 111 9.88 -9.49 5.95
N THR A 112 9.91 -10.78 6.30
CA THR A 112 9.00 -11.81 5.79
C THR A 112 7.67 -11.88 6.53
N LYS A 113 7.52 -11.17 7.65
CA LYS A 113 6.24 -11.03 8.38
C LYS A 113 5.43 -9.85 7.87
N PHE A 114 6.08 -8.92 7.18
CA PHE A 114 5.48 -7.71 6.59
C PHE A 114 4.78 -6.81 7.63
N ASP A 115 5.21 -6.86 8.89
CA ASP A 115 4.69 -6.10 10.02
C ASP A 115 5.45 -4.78 10.28
N GLY A 116 6.39 -4.41 9.39
CA GLY A 116 7.24 -3.23 9.59
C GLY A 116 6.46 -1.92 9.80
N TYR A 117 5.31 -1.74 9.16
CA TYR A 117 4.47 -0.57 9.39
C TYR A 117 3.87 -0.54 10.80
N LEU A 118 3.46 -1.70 11.33
CA LEU A 118 2.95 -1.83 12.68
C LEU A 118 4.04 -1.51 13.70
N GLU A 119 5.25 -2.06 13.51
CA GLU A 119 6.40 -1.74 14.37
C GLU A 119 6.74 -0.25 14.38
N GLU A 120 6.66 0.42 13.21
CA GLU A 120 6.85 1.87 13.13
C GLU A 120 5.74 2.64 13.86
N LEU A 121 4.50 2.18 13.76
CA LEU A 121 3.35 2.81 14.40
C LEU A 121 3.45 2.68 15.92
N GLU A 122 3.84 1.52 16.43
CA GLU A 122 4.07 1.27 17.86
C GLU A 122 5.18 2.17 18.41
N LYS A 123 6.33 2.27 17.72
CA LYS A 123 7.42 3.20 18.11
C LYS A 123 6.99 4.66 18.14
N ARG A 124 6.09 5.09 17.25
CA ARG A 124 5.55 6.46 17.24
C ARG A 124 4.55 6.69 18.37
N ALA A 125 3.75 5.68 18.70
CA ALA A 125 2.80 5.73 19.81
C ALA A 125 3.52 5.83 21.17
N GLU A 126 4.63 5.11 21.36
CA GLU A 126 5.50 5.24 22.53
C GLU A 126 6.07 6.66 22.71
N GLY A 127 6.25 7.39 21.61
CA GLY A 127 6.66 8.80 21.60
C GLY A 127 5.54 9.81 21.95
N GLY A 128 4.32 9.35 22.21
CA GLY A 128 3.20 10.15 22.72
C GLY A 128 2.61 11.17 21.73
N LYS A 129 2.75 10.96 20.41
CA LYS A 129 2.43 11.98 19.38
C LYS A 129 1.50 11.53 18.24
N ASP A 130 0.76 10.42 18.37
CA ASP A 130 -0.13 9.97 17.28
C ASP A 130 -1.58 9.75 17.74
N ASP A 131 -2.34 10.84 17.80
CA ASP A 131 -3.79 10.84 18.06
C ASP A 131 -4.59 10.03 17.02
N ARG A 132 -3.96 9.63 15.90
CA ARG A 132 -4.54 8.83 14.82
C ARG A 132 -3.95 7.42 14.73
N ALA A 133 -3.24 6.96 15.75
CA ALA A 133 -2.65 5.62 15.76
C ALA A 133 -3.70 4.52 15.55
N ALA A 134 -4.88 4.64 16.18
CA ALA A 134 -5.98 3.70 16.04
C ALA A 134 -6.51 3.63 14.59
N ASP A 135 -6.77 4.78 13.96
CA ASP A 135 -7.18 4.85 12.54
C ASP A 135 -6.15 4.18 11.65
N ARG A 136 -4.88 4.57 11.78
CA ARG A 136 -3.77 4.04 10.95
C ARG A 136 -3.62 2.54 11.11
N LYS A 137 -3.79 2.02 12.34
CA LYS A 137 -3.78 0.59 12.62
C LYS A 137 -4.95 -0.11 11.92
N ALA A 138 -6.16 0.45 11.96
CA ALA A 138 -7.32 -0.11 11.24
C ALA A 138 -7.08 -0.16 9.71
N PHE A 139 -6.51 0.89 9.12
CA PHE A 139 -6.13 0.89 7.69
C PHE A 139 -5.06 -0.15 7.36
N TYR A 140 -4.06 -0.31 8.24
CA TYR A 140 -3.04 -1.35 8.11
C TYR A 140 -3.65 -2.74 8.20
N GLU A 141 -4.49 -3.03 9.20
CA GLU A 141 -5.13 -4.33 9.39
C GLU A 141 -6.03 -4.70 8.21
N TYR A 142 -6.81 -3.74 7.71
CA TYR A 142 -7.61 -3.92 6.50
C TYR A 142 -6.75 -4.25 5.29
N THR A 143 -5.69 -3.46 5.05
CA THR A 143 -4.74 -3.70 3.95
C THR A 143 -4.05 -5.06 4.09
N ARG A 144 -3.64 -5.41 5.31
CA ARG A 144 -2.96 -6.66 5.63
C ARG A 144 -3.86 -7.87 5.35
N LYS A 145 -5.13 -7.80 5.74
CA LYS A 145 -6.11 -8.85 5.46
C LYS A 145 -6.24 -9.14 3.97
N VAL A 146 -6.31 -8.10 3.13
CA VAL A 146 -6.37 -8.27 1.67
C VAL A 146 -5.04 -8.80 1.12
N PHE A 147 -3.91 -8.29 1.60
CA PHE A 147 -2.57 -8.76 1.23
C PHE A 147 -2.41 -10.26 1.49
N ASP A 148 -2.79 -10.72 2.68
CA ASP A 148 -2.70 -12.12 3.06
C ASP A 148 -3.61 -12.99 2.20
N SER A 149 -4.81 -12.52 1.87
CA SER A 149 -5.71 -13.20 0.94
C SER A 149 -5.09 -13.37 -0.46
N LEU A 150 -4.46 -12.32 -0.99
CA LEU A 150 -3.74 -12.36 -2.28
C LEU A 150 -2.57 -13.34 -2.23
N ARG A 151 -1.74 -13.26 -1.19
CA ARG A 151 -0.53 -14.08 -1.01
C ARG A 151 -0.84 -15.56 -0.83
N GLU A 152 -1.86 -15.88 -0.03
CA GLU A 152 -2.25 -17.25 0.28
C GLU A 152 -3.11 -17.89 -0.81
N GLY A 153 -3.43 -17.16 -1.89
CA GLY A 153 -4.29 -17.62 -2.97
C GLY A 153 -5.75 -17.85 -2.52
N ARG A 154 -6.18 -17.14 -1.47
CA ARG A 154 -7.57 -17.10 -0.99
C ARG A 154 -8.38 -15.98 -1.63
N TYR A 155 -7.72 -15.06 -2.35
CA TYR A 155 -8.36 -13.99 -3.10
C TYR A 155 -9.25 -14.58 -4.20
N ARG A 156 -10.57 -14.45 -4.01
CA ARG A 156 -11.60 -14.99 -4.89
C ARG A 156 -12.75 -14.00 -4.96
N PRO A 157 -12.79 -13.11 -5.97
CA PRO A 157 -13.89 -12.17 -6.09
C PRO A 157 -15.21 -12.91 -6.31
N VAL A 158 -16.27 -12.44 -5.67
CA VAL A 158 -17.65 -12.92 -5.86
C VAL A 158 -18.20 -12.35 -7.16
N TRP A 159 -18.00 -11.04 -7.37
CA TRP A 159 -18.32 -10.33 -8.60
C TRP A 159 -17.08 -9.64 -9.14
N THR A 160 -16.94 -9.59 -10.45
CA THR A 160 -15.81 -8.92 -11.10
C THR A 160 -16.27 -8.34 -12.42
N ALA A 161 -15.73 -7.18 -12.79
CA ALA A 161 -16.00 -6.57 -14.08
C ALA A 161 -14.80 -5.74 -14.53
N THR A 162 -14.61 -5.62 -15.84
CA THR A 162 -13.56 -4.76 -16.41
C THR A 162 -14.14 -3.73 -17.35
N ASP A 163 -13.56 -2.54 -17.34
CA ASP A 163 -13.83 -1.48 -18.29
C ASP A 163 -12.55 -0.64 -18.45
N LYS A 164 -12.26 -0.20 -19.68
CA LYS A 164 -11.08 0.63 -20.09
C LYS A 164 -9.76 0.30 -19.37
N GLY A 165 -9.44 -0.98 -19.20
CA GLY A 165 -8.18 -1.44 -18.60
C GLY A 165 -8.10 -1.32 -17.07
N MET A 166 -9.20 -0.97 -16.42
CA MET A 166 -9.40 -1.14 -14.98
C MET A 166 -10.31 -2.35 -14.73
N ARG A 167 -10.15 -2.95 -13.56
CA ARG A 167 -11.02 -4.03 -13.10
C ARG A 167 -11.48 -3.77 -11.69
N LEU A 168 -12.77 -3.94 -11.44
CA LEU A 168 -13.35 -3.85 -10.12
C LEU A 168 -13.80 -5.23 -9.67
N ASP A 169 -13.25 -5.65 -8.54
CA ASP A 169 -13.56 -6.89 -7.87
C ASP A 169 -14.35 -6.60 -6.59
N VAL A 170 -15.45 -7.33 -6.39
CA VAL A 170 -16.17 -7.38 -5.11
C VAL A 170 -15.82 -8.69 -4.42
N LEU A 171 -15.08 -8.62 -3.31
CA LEU A 171 -14.54 -9.79 -2.61
C LEU A 171 -15.53 -10.45 -1.67
N SER A 172 -16.38 -9.64 -1.04
CA SER A 172 -17.42 -10.13 -0.16
C SER A 172 -18.54 -9.11 -0.02
N SER A 173 -19.67 -9.59 0.47
CA SER A 173 -20.90 -8.83 0.60
C SER A 173 -21.66 -9.30 1.85
N ASP A 174 -20.96 -9.25 2.97
CA ASP A 174 -21.39 -9.84 4.25
C ASP A 174 -22.14 -8.81 5.10
N VAL A 175 -23.10 -9.25 5.89
CA VAL A 175 -23.73 -8.40 6.91
C VAL A 175 -22.80 -8.31 8.12
N VAL A 176 -22.44 -7.09 8.51
CA VAL A 176 -21.57 -6.81 9.64
C VAL A 176 -22.21 -5.76 10.56
N MET A 177 -21.85 -5.81 11.84
CA MET A 177 -22.28 -4.79 12.80
C MET A 177 -21.34 -3.58 12.73
N VAL A 178 -21.85 -2.44 12.29
CA VAL A 178 -21.13 -1.16 12.25
C VAL A 178 -21.80 -0.21 13.23
N MET A 179 -21.06 0.23 14.26
CA MET A 179 -21.60 1.12 15.31
C MET A 179 -22.91 0.61 15.94
N GLY A 180 -23.06 -0.71 16.08
CA GLY A 180 -24.25 -1.34 16.66
C GLY A 180 -25.44 -1.49 15.71
N LYS A 181 -25.31 -1.11 14.43
CA LYS A 181 -26.32 -1.33 13.39
C LYS A 181 -25.86 -2.40 12.39
N PRO A 182 -26.72 -3.35 11.99
CA PRO A 182 -26.39 -4.28 10.93
C PRO A 182 -26.35 -3.56 9.58
N GLN A 183 -25.27 -3.74 8.83
CA GLN A 183 -25.08 -3.16 7.50
C GLN A 183 -24.45 -4.19 6.56
N VAL A 184 -24.79 -4.14 5.27
CA VAL A 184 -24.14 -4.95 4.23
C VAL A 184 -22.81 -4.29 3.88
N ARG A 185 -21.71 -4.98 4.17
CA ARG A 185 -20.36 -4.54 3.81
C ARG A 185 -19.93 -5.14 2.48
N LEU A 186 -19.87 -4.29 1.46
CA LEU A 186 -19.32 -4.63 0.14
C LEU A 186 -17.83 -4.34 0.11
N GLN A 187 -16.99 -5.38 0.14
CA GLN A 187 -15.53 -5.24 0.05
C GLN A 187 -15.09 -5.16 -1.42
N LEU A 188 -14.41 -4.08 -1.78
CA LEU A 188 -14.01 -3.75 -3.13
C LEU A 188 -12.49 -3.71 -3.28
N VAL A 189 -12.05 -4.15 -4.46
CA VAL A 189 -10.67 -3.99 -4.91
C VAL A 189 -10.68 -3.52 -6.36
N LEU A 190 -10.19 -2.30 -6.58
CA LEU A 190 -10.01 -1.73 -7.90
C LEU A 190 -8.56 -1.95 -8.34
N TRP A 191 -8.40 -2.58 -9.50
CA TRP A 191 -7.13 -2.83 -10.16
C TRP A 191 -6.92 -1.84 -11.29
N GLY A 192 -5.69 -1.35 -11.43
CA GLY A 192 -5.29 -0.50 -12.54
C GLY A 192 -5.49 0.99 -12.33
N ALA A 193 -5.78 1.41 -11.10
CA ALA A 193 -5.84 2.83 -10.76
C ALA A 193 -4.43 3.42 -10.86
N GLN A 194 -4.24 4.34 -11.80
CA GLN A 194 -2.96 4.97 -12.01
C GLN A 194 -2.61 5.93 -10.87
N ARG A 195 -1.32 6.05 -10.61
CA ARG A 195 -0.78 6.89 -9.55
C ARG A 195 0.00 8.05 -10.15
N MET A 196 -0.07 9.18 -9.47
CA MET A 196 0.75 10.33 -9.77
C MET A 196 1.46 10.78 -8.50
N LEU A 197 2.76 11.05 -8.64
CA LEU A 197 3.50 11.78 -7.62
C LEU A 197 3.11 13.25 -7.74
N LYS A 198 2.30 13.74 -6.81
CA LYS A 198 2.00 15.16 -6.72
C LYS A 198 3.05 15.83 -5.84
N ASP A 199 3.64 16.89 -6.35
CA ASP A 199 4.53 17.74 -5.56
C ASP A 199 3.69 18.68 -4.68
N GLU A 200 3.73 18.50 -3.36
CA GLU A 200 3.14 19.41 -2.38
C GLU A 200 4.25 20.27 -1.73
N GLY A 201 5.19 20.74 -2.54
CA GLY A 201 6.25 21.67 -2.16
C GLY A 201 7.43 21.00 -1.47
N LYS A 202 7.30 20.63 -0.19
CA LYS A 202 8.38 19.99 0.59
C LYS A 202 8.31 18.46 0.60
N VAL A 203 7.18 17.88 0.16
CA VAL A 203 6.95 16.44 0.17
C VAL A 203 6.30 16.04 -1.14
N LYS A 204 6.86 15.03 -1.81
CA LYS A 204 6.19 14.35 -2.91
C LYS A 204 5.21 13.35 -2.33
N LYS A 205 3.93 13.53 -2.60
CA LYS A 205 2.87 12.65 -2.13
C LYS A 205 2.40 11.78 -3.29
N MET A 206 2.43 10.46 -3.09
CA MET A 206 1.77 9.55 -4.01
C MET A 206 0.26 9.76 -3.90
N MET A 207 -0.37 10.19 -4.98
CA MET A 207 -1.81 10.33 -5.09
C MET A 207 -2.32 9.34 -6.11
N THR A 208 -3.24 8.48 -5.70
CA THR A 208 -4.10 7.76 -6.63
C THR A 208 -5.36 8.60 -6.75
N SER A 209 -5.68 9.00 -7.97
CA SER A 209 -6.83 9.84 -8.29
C SER A 209 -8.05 8.99 -8.61
N ALA A 210 -8.37 7.98 -7.79
CA ALA A 210 -9.57 7.18 -7.94
C ALA A 210 -10.70 7.78 -7.10
N SER A 211 -11.75 8.26 -7.76
CA SER A 211 -12.98 8.70 -7.11
C SER A 211 -14.14 7.82 -7.56
N PHE A 212 -14.98 7.43 -6.60
CA PHE A 212 -16.12 6.56 -6.85
C PHE A 212 -17.43 7.34 -6.79
N ASN A 213 -18.36 6.95 -7.65
CA ASN A 213 -19.74 7.40 -7.62
C ASN A 213 -20.65 6.21 -7.88
N THR A 214 -21.44 5.86 -6.87
CA THR A 214 -22.22 4.63 -6.84
C THR A 214 -23.71 4.91 -6.76
N VAL A 215 -24.47 4.07 -7.45
CA VAL A 215 -25.94 4.09 -7.44
C VAL A 215 -26.43 2.65 -7.25
N TRP A 216 -27.29 2.44 -6.27
CA TRP A 216 -27.99 1.18 -6.06
C TRP A 216 -29.48 1.42 -6.26
N LYS A 217 -30.05 0.86 -7.33
CA LYS A 217 -31.49 0.91 -7.57
C LYS A 217 -32.14 -0.34 -7.02
N LEU A 218 -33.18 -0.15 -6.21
CA LEU A 218 -33.89 -1.22 -5.52
C LEU A 218 -35.25 -1.42 -6.18
N THR A 219 -35.54 -2.63 -6.64
CA THR A 219 -36.80 -2.95 -7.32
C THR A 219 -37.50 -4.15 -6.70
N ASP A 220 -38.82 -4.18 -6.80
CA ASP A 220 -39.62 -5.36 -6.47
C ASP A 220 -39.44 -6.48 -7.52
N ALA A 221 -40.09 -7.63 -7.31
CA ALA A 221 -40.00 -8.76 -8.24
C ALA A 221 -40.59 -8.48 -9.64
N LYS A 222 -41.47 -7.47 -9.75
CA LYS A 222 -42.12 -7.02 -10.99
C LYS A 222 -41.33 -5.93 -11.70
N GLY A 223 -40.22 -5.46 -11.11
CA GLY A 223 -39.39 -4.38 -11.65
C GLY A 223 -39.86 -2.97 -11.29
N LYS A 224 -40.83 -2.82 -10.37
CA LYS A 224 -41.21 -1.50 -9.86
C LYS A 224 -40.08 -0.95 -8.99
N LEU A 225 -39.66 0.30 -9.25
CA LEU A 225 -38.70 1.01 -8.42
C LEU A 225 -39.27 1.27 -7.03
N LEU A 226 -38.57 0.80 -6.00
CA LEU A 226 -38.91 1.01 -4.59
C LEU A 226 -38.06 2.10 -3.95
N GLY A 227 -36.82 2.26 -4.42
CA GLY A 227 -35.91 3.28 -3.92
C GLY A 227 -34.58 3.28 -4.67
N GLU A 228 -33.80 4.34 -4.42
CA GLU A 228 -32.46 4.47 -4.94
C GLU A 228 -31.55 4.95 -3.81
N MET A 229 -30.38 4.35 -3.70
CA MET A 229 -29.31 4.80 -2.81
C MET A 229 -28.15 5.31 -3.65
N ARG A 230 -27.52 6.39 -3.19
CA ARG A 230 -26.34 6.97 -3.85
C ARG A 230 -25.18 7.07 -2.88
N GLY A 231 -23.98 6.81 -3.37
CA GLY A 231 -22.75 6.88 -2.59
C GLY A 231 -21.63 7.57 -3.36
N GLY A 232 -20.73 8.21 -2.63
CA GLY A 232 -19.48 8.73 -3.17
C GLY A 232 -18.36 7.69 -3.02
N ASP A 233 -17.23 8.13 -2.46
CA ASP A 233 -16.13 7.24 -2.12
C ASP A 233 -16.53 6.17 -1.07
N PRO A 234 -15.86 4.99 -1.08
CA PRO A 234 -16.05 3.96 -0.07
C PRO A 234 -15.84 4.48 1.36
N SER A 235 -16.60 3.94 2.32
CA SER A 235 -16.54 4.30 3.75
C SER A 235 -15.12 4.21 4.32
N MET A 236 -14.35 3.20 3.88
CA MET A 236 -12.90 3.15 4.03
C MET A 236 -12.29 3.01 2.65
N LYS A 237 -11.36 3.89 2.29
CA LYS A 237 -10.60 3.84 1.02
C LYS A 237 -9.10 3.85 1.27
N VAL A 238 -8.39 2.90 0.68
CA VAL A 238 -6.92 2.80 0.68
C VAL A 238 -6.41 2.97 -0.74
N ASP A 239 -6.02 4.21 -1.06
CA ASP A 239 -5.49 4.58 -2.38
C ASP A 239 -4.08 4.04 -2.64
N PHE A 240 -3.30 3.81 -1.58
CA PHE A 240 -1.90 3.40 -1.66
C PHE A 240 -1.57 2.30 -0.62
N PRO A 241 -1.99 1.05 -0.86
CA PRO A 241 -1.76 -0.09 0.03
C PRO A 241 -0.29 -0.34 0.39
N GLU A 242 0.63 -0.03 -0.53
CA GLU A 242 2.08 -0.25 -0.39
C GLU A 242 2.70 0.61 0.71
N ARG A 243 2.01 1.70 1.09
CA ARG A 243 2.38 2.47 2.28
C ARG A 243 2.34 1.63 3.55
N TYR A 244 1.40 0.69 3.62
CA TYR A 244 1.17 -0.16 4.78
C TYR A 244 1.91 -1.49 4.65
N VAL A 245 1.99 -2.04 3.43
CA VAL A 245 2.72 -3.28 3.14
C VAL A 245 3.54 -3.06 1.87
N ALA A 246 4.85 -2.79 1.98
CA ALA A 246 5.69 -2.37 0.86
C ALA A 246 5.68 -3.33 -0.36
N GLN A 247 5.41 -4.61 -0.14
CA GLN A 247 5.35 -5.65 -1.17
C GLN A 247 3.94 -5.87 -1.74
N PHE A 248 2.96 -5.05 -1.37
CA PHE A 248 1.60 -5.13 -1.91
C PHE A 248 1.62 -4.95 -3.44
N PRO A 249 0.84 -5.72 -4.23
CA PRO A 249 0.86 -5.59 -5.67
C PRO A 249 0.48 -4.17 -6.15
N PRO A 250 1.21 -3.61 -7.13
CA PRO A 250 1.01 -2.22 -7.54
C PRO A 250 -0.31 -1.93 -8.26
N GLN A 251 -0.72 -0.66 -8.23
CA GLN A 251 -1.94 -0.12 -8.88
C GLN A 251 -3.27 -0.71 -8.36
N MET A 252 -3.30 -1.13 -7.10
CA MET A 252 -4.52 -1.54 -6.43
C MET A 252 -5.03 -0.43 -5.50
N VAL A 253 -6.35 -0.27 -5.46
CA VAL A 253 -7.09 0.55 -4.50
C VAL A 253 -8.05 -0.37 -3.77
N LEU A 254 -8.07 -0.28 -2.44
CA LEU A 254 -8.95 -1.08 -1.59
C LEU A 254 -10.05 -0.18 -1.06
N GLY A 255 -11.23 -0.74 -0.85
CA GLY A 255 -12.22 -0.06 -0.04
C GLY A 255 -13.44 -0.90 0.27
N HIS A 256 -14.32 -0.37 1.10
CA HIS A 256 -15.62 -1.00 1.30
C HIS A 256 -16.74 0.02 1.45
N TYR A 257 -17.92 -0.33 0.97
CA TYR A 257 -19.16 0.37 1.30
C TYR A 257 -19.87 -0.37 2.42
N ASP A 258 -20.44 0.39 3.34
CA ASP A 258 -21.35 -0.13 4.36
C ASP A 258 -22.75 0.41 4.02
N LEU A 259 -23.61 -0.49 3.54
CA LEU A 259 -24.97 -0.17 3.10
C LEU A 259 -25.96 -0.53 4.20
N ASP A 260 -26.96 0.31 4.41
CA ASP A 260 -28.08 -0.06 5.28
C ASP A 260 -28.82 -1.28 4.71
N LEU A 261 -29.44 -2.06 5.60
CA LEU A 261 -30.30 -3.15 5.18
C LEU A 261 -31.49 -2.62 4.36
N MET A 262 -31.92 -3.43 3.41
CA MET A 262 -32.94 -3.07 2.43
C MET A 262 -34.35 -3.36 2.97
N PRO A 263 -35.39 -2.63 2.52
CA PRO A 263 -36.78 -3.00 2.81
C PRO A 263 -37.11 -4.43 2.38
N ILE A 264 -38.04 -5.08 3.10
CA ILE A 264 -38.38 -6.49 2.89
C ILE A 264 -38.95 -6.76 1.49
N GLU A 265 -39.60 -5.74 0.91
CA GLU A 265 -40.23 -5.76 -0.42
C GLU A 265 -39.21 -5.78 -1.57
N VAL A 266 -37.96 -5.40 -1.32
CA VAL A 266 -36.91 -5.38 -2.34
C VAL A 266 -36.58 -6.81 -2.76
N ALA A 267 -36.70 -7.11 -4.05
CA ALA A 267 -36.34 -8.41 -4.60
C ALA A 267 -35.04 -8.35 -5.40
N LYS A 268 -34.80 -7.24 -6.10
CA LYS A 268 -33.65 -7.07 -7.00
C LYS A 268 -32.95 -5.75 -6.75
N MET A 269 -31.64 -5.75 -6.98
CA MET A 269 -30.79 -4.57 -6.91
C MET A 269 -29.96 -4.43 -8.19
N GLU A 270 -29.96 -3.24 -8.77
CA GLU A 270 -28.99 -2.85 -9.81
C GLU A 270 -27.92 -1.96 -9.18
N MET A 271 -26.71 -2.48 -9.06
CA MET A 271 -25.55 -1.77 -8.54
C MET A 271 -24.74 -1.21 -9.70
N THR A 272 -24.61 0.12 -9.75
CA THR A 272 -23.76 0.85 -10.69
C THR A 272 -22.63 1.49 -9.92
N ILE A 273 -21.38 1.20 -10.29
CA ILE A 273 -20.18 1.82 -9.71
C ILE A 273 -19.43 2.52 -10.84
N ASN A 274 -19.42 3.84 -10.80
CA ASN A 274 -18.59 4.65 -11.68
C ASN A 274 -17.29 4.97 -10.96
N VAL A 275 -16.16 4.80 -11.65
CA VAL A 275 -14.85 5.21 -11.13
C VAL A 275 -14.22 6.16 -12.12
N SER A 276 -13.80 7.31 -11.62
CA SER A 276 -12.93 8.21 -12.37
C SER A 276 -11.50 8.03 -11.87
N SER A 277 -10.57 7.76 -12.78
CA SER A 277 -9.15 7.66 -12.49
C SER A 277 -8.33 8.54 -13.42
N ARG A 278 -7.63 9.54 -12.88
CA ARG A 278 -6.72 10.35 -13.70
C ARG A 278 -5.46 9.58 -14.06
N ALA A 279 -5.18 9.49 -15.36
CA ALA A 279 -4.00 8.86 -15.91
C ALA A 279 -2.76 9.77 -15.78
N ALA A 280 -1.58 9.15 -15.70
CA ALA A 280 -0.29 9.86 -15.66
C ALA A 280 -0.02 10.69 -16.94
N SER A 281 -0.67 10.36 -18.06
CA SER A 281 -0.63 11.13 -19.31
C SER A 281 -1.50 12.40 -19.27
N GLY A 282 -2.25 12.62 -18.20
CA GLY A 282 -3.04 13.83 -17.97
C GLY A 282 -4.54 13.73 -18.29
N GLY A 283 -4.99 12.64 -18.92
CA GLY A 283 -6.41 12.39 -19.21
C GLY A 283 -7.14 11.65 -18.08
N ASP A 284 -8.48 11.73 -18.05
CA ASP A 284 -9.31 11.01 -17.08
C ASP A 284 -9.91 9.74 -17.71
N ALA A 285 -9.70 8.60 -17.05
CA ALA A 285 -10.35 7.34 -17.37
C ALA A 285 -11.59 7.18 -16.51
N ASN A 286 -12.77 7.36 -17.12
CA ASN A 286 -14.05 7.10 -16.48
C ASN A 286 -14.54 5.71 -16.85
N VAL A 287 -14.67 4.83 -15.87
CA VAL A 287 -15.15 3.46 -16.04
C VAL A 287 -16.47 3.25 -15.33
N ASN A 288 -17.29 2.36 -15.87
CA ASN A 288 -18.61 2.05 -15.35
C ASN A 288 -18.79 0.54 -15.19
N TYR A 289 -19.14 0.11 -13.99
CA TYR A 289 -19.41 -1.28 -13.65
C TYR A 289 -20.87 -1.44 -13.24
N VAL A 290 -21.56 -2.44 -13.79
CA VAL A 290 -22.98 -2.67 -13.53
C VAL A 290 -23.20 -4.14 -13.18
N TRP A 291 -23.85 -4.39 -12.04
CA TRP A 291 -24.30 -5.72 -11.64
C TRP A 291 -25.79 -5.69 -11.32
N LYS A 292 -26.50 -6.71 -11.79
CA LYS A 292 -27.92 -6.95 -11.46
C LYS A 292 -27.98 -8.20 -10.59
N LEU A 293 -28.50 -8.04 -9.38
CA LEU A 293 -28.42 -9.04 -8.32
C LEU A 293 -29.81 -9.28 -7.75
N ASP A 294 -30.12 -10.53 -7.44
CA ASP A 294 -31.24 -10.86 -6.55
C ASP A 294 -30.79 -10.56 -5.11
N VAL A 295 -31.63 -9.85 -4.34
CA VAL A 295 -31.28 -9.43 -2.98
C VAL A 295 -31.46 -10.59 -2.01
N PRO A 296 -30.38 -11.07 -1.36
CA PRO A 296 -30.46 -12.16 -0.38
C PRO A 296 -31.33 -11.78 0.81
N SER A 297 -31.92 -12.79 1.48
CA SER A 297 -32.78 -12.57 2.65
C SER A 297 -32.08 -11.85 3.79
N GLU A 298 -30.80 -12.13 4.00
CA GLU A 298 -29.97 -11.57 5.06
C GLU A 298 -29.68 -10.08 4.88
N TRP A 299 -29.84 -9.53 3.67
CA TRP A 299 -29.67 -8.09 3.42
C TRP A 299 -30.94 -7.29 3.71
N LYS A 300 -32.03 -7.96 4.05
CA LYS A 300 -33.32 -7.32 4.27
C LYS A 300 -33.52 -7.03 5.74
N LEU A 301 -34.23 -5.94 6.00
CA LEU A 301 -34.75 -5.58 7.30
C LEU A 301 -35.72 -6.63 7.81
N GLY A 302 -35.81 -6.74 9.13
CA GLY A 302 -36.83 -7.55 9.80
C GLY A 302 -38.23 -7.01 9.53
N ALA A 303 -39.24 -7.87 9.68
CA ALA A 303 -40.63 -7.45 9.52
C ALA A 303 -40.99 -6.33 10.52
N GLY A 304 -41.37 -5.16 10.00
CA GLY A 304 -41.76 -4.00 10.80
C GLY A 304 -40.62 -3.04 11.16
N GLU A 305 -39.39 -3.27 10.69
CA GLU A 305 -38.29 -2.31 10.82
C GLU A 305 -38.37 -1.21 9.75
N THR A 306 -38.14 0.04 10.17
CA THR A 306 -38.19 1.20 9.27
C THR A 306 -36.85 1.40 8.59
N TRP A 307 -36.86 1.61 7.28
CA TRP A 307 -35.66 1.88 6.51
C TRP A 307 -35.18 3.32 6.75
N GLU A 308 -34.05 3.48 7.46
CA GLU A 308 -33.50 4.79 7.83
C GLU A 308 -32.66 5.45 6.71
N GLY A 309 -32.29 4.70 5.67
CA GLY A 309 -31.36 5.12 4.61
C GLY A 309 -32.00 5.86 3.42
N ALA A 310 -33.31 6.12 3.44
CA ALA A 310 -34.00 6.78 2.35
C ALA A 310 -33.97 8.30 2.49
N THR A 311 -33.25 9.00 1.60
CA THR A 311 -33.65 10.37 1.26
C THR A 311 -34.80 10.24 0.26
N GLN A 312 -36.03 10.44 0.71
CA GLN A 312 -37.21 10.36 -0.14
C GLN A 312 -37.27 11.63 -1.01
N GLU A 313 -36.56 11.64 -2.14
CA GLU A 313 -36.84 12.59 -3.21
C GLU A 313 -38.07 12.08 -3.98
N GLU A 314 -39.25 12.58 -3.62
CA GLU A 314 -40.42 12.47 -4.50
C GLU A 314 -40.12 13.21 -5.79
N ARG A 315 -39.69 12.49 -6.83
CA ARG A 315 -39.63 13.07 -8.17
C ARG A 315 -41.06 13.38 -8.62
N PRO A 316 -41.35 14.59 -9.11
CA PRO A 316 -42.67 14.92 -9.61
C PRO A 316 -43.07 13.93 -10.73
N GLU A 317 -44.34 13.49 -10.72
CA GLU A 317 -44.88 12.46 -11.63
C GLU A 317 -44.61 12.74 -13.12
N GLU A 318 -44.34 13.99 -13.47
CA GLU A 318 -44.06 14.50 -14.82
C GLU A 318 -42.72 13.99 -15.40
N GLU A 319 -41.76 13.59 -14.56
CA GLU A 319 -40.48 12.97 -15.00
C GLU A 319 -40.56 11.44 -15.12
N ILE A 320 -41.60 10.82 -14.54
CA ILE A 320 -41.74 9.37 -14.42
C ILE A 320 -42.58 8.80 -15.58
N ASP A 321 -43.48 9.60 -16.17
CA ASP A 321 -44.32 9.21 -17.30
C ASP A 321 -44.38 10.34 -18.37
N PRO A 322 -43.64 10.22 -19.49
CA PRO A 322 -43.65 11.23 -20.55
C PRO A 322 -45.02 11.39 -21.23
N SER A 323 -45.96 10.47 -21.03
CA SER A 323 -47.33 10.58 -21.58
C SER A 323 -48.25 11.51 -20.78
N LYS A 324 -47.88 11.86 -19.54
CA LYS A 324 -48.64 12.80 -18.69
C LYS A 324 -48.17 14.25 -18.82
N ALA A 325 -46.95 14.49 -19.32
CA ALA A 325 -46.47 15.85 -19.60
C ALA A 325 -47.31 16.57 -20.67
N SER A 326 -47.91 15.83 -21.60
CA SER A 326 -48.77 16.35 -22.67
C SER A 326 -50.22 16.64 -22.25
N ALA A 327 -50.63 16.29 -21.01
CA ALA A 327 -52.02 16.43 -20.57
C ALA A 327 -52.32 17.77 -19.84
N LYS A 328 -51.32 18.65 -19.69
CA LYS A 328 -51.45 19.98 -19.05
C LYS A 328 -51.32 21.15 -20.04
N THR A 329 -51.32 20.89 -21.34
CA THR A 329 -51.19 21.93 -22.38
C THR A 329 -52.44 22.08 -23.26
N GLU A 330 -53.63 21.84 -22.69
CA GLU A 330 -54.91 22.26 -23.27
C GLU A 330 -55.72 23.12 -22.31
#